data_AF-A0A968HK17-F1
#
_entry.id   AF-A0A968HK17-F1
#
_cell.length_a   1.000
_cell.length_b   1.000
_cell.length_c   1.000
_cell.angle_alpha   90.00
_cell.angle_beta   90.00
_cell.angle_gamma   90.00
#
_symmetry.space_group_name_H-M   'P 1'
#
loop_
_entity.id
_entity.type
_entity.pdbx_description
1 polymer ?
#
loop_
_entity_poly.entity_id
_entity_poly.type
_entity_poly.pdbx_seq_one_letter_code
_entity_poly.pdbx_strand_id
1 'polypeptide(L)'
;TPDNQELTDAAIGTGPVDAVYKAINRVVNVPNRLIEFSVQSVTGGIDAIGEVTIRLQYEDKIFAGYSANTDIIVASAQAYVNALNRLYAATQQQSPFSSSDSDRLTEQTVHA
;
A
#
# COMPACT_ATOMS: atom_id res chain seq x y z
N THR A 1 9.59 -7.12 -4.36
CA THR A 1 8.42 -7.71 -3.65
C THR A 1 8.88 -8.33 -2.34
N PRO A 2 7.99 -8.81 -1.44
CA PRO A 2 8.41 -9.60 -0.27
C PRO A 2 9.33 -10.79 -0.63
N ASP A 3 9.20 -11.32 -1.84
CA ASP A 3 10.01 -12.41 -2.39
C ASP A 3 11.28 -11.94 -3.12
N ASN A 4 11.67 -10.67 -2.93
CA ASN A 4 12.80 -10.02 -3.58
C ASN A 4 12.77 -10.04 -5.13
N GLN A 5 11.58 -10.14 -5.73
CA GLN A 5 11.40 -10.02 -7.17
C GLN A 5 11.26 -8.55 -7.57
N GLU A 6 11.90 -8.18 -8.68
CA GLU A 6 11.72 -6.89 -9.32
C GLU A 6 10.53 -6.95 -10.26
N LEU A 7 9.60 -6.00 -10.10
CA LEU A 7 8.46 -5.82 -10.98
C LEU A 7 8.52 -4.40 -11.55
N THR A 8 8.27 -4.27 -12.84
CA THR A 8 8.28 -2.98 -13.55
C THR A 8 6.99 -2.82 -14.32
N ASP A 9 6.39 -1.63 -14.24
CA ASP A 9 5.20 -1.26 -15.02
C ASP A 9 5.25 0.21 -15.42
N ALA A 10 4.46 0.57 -16.42
CA ALA A 10 4.23 1.93 -16.86
C ALA A 10 2.74 2.14 -17.17
N ALA A 11 2.22 3.32 -16.84
CA ALA A 11 0.83 3.65 -17.08
C ALA A 11 0.67 5.08 -17.61
N ILE A 12 -0.43 5.29 -18.33
CA ILE A 12 -0.85 6.61 -18.80
C ILE A 12 -1.94 7.12 -17.85
N GLY A 13 -1.83 8.39 -17.49
CA GLY A 13 -2.78 9.09 -16.64
C GLY A 13 -3.20 10.43 -17.22
N THR A 14 -4.18 11.07 -16.57
CA THR A 14 -4.60 12.44 -16.88
C THR A 14 -3.54 13.47 -16.46
N GLY A 15 -2.57 13.05 -15.65
CA GLY A 15 -1.38 13.80 -15.26
C GLY A 15 -0.30 12.88 -14.71
N PRO A 16 0.88 13.43 -14.36
CA PRO A 16 2.02 12.63 -13.91
C PRO A 16 1.73 11.85 -12.62
N VAL A 17 1.03 12.46 -11.66
CA VAL A 17 0.66 11.79 -10.41
C VAL A 17 -0.32 10.62 -10.66
N ASP A 18 -1.33 10.82 -11.51
CA ASP A 18 -2.29 9.77 -11.87
C ASP A 18 -1.60 8.59 -12.60
N ALA A 19 -0.67 8.89 -13.52
CA ALA A 19 0.13 7.89 -14.22
C ALA A 19 0.95 7.03 -13.23
N VAL A 20 1.63 7.68 -12.29
CA VAL A 20 2.41 7.01 -11.24
C VAL A 20 1.52 6.12 -10.37
N TYR A 21 0.36 6.61 -9.92
CA TYR A 21 -0.54 5.84 -9.07
C TYR A 21 -1.12 4.62 -9.79
N LYS A 22 -1.47 4.76 -11.06
CA LYS A 22 -1.93 3.63 -11.88
C LYS A 22 -0.86 2.56 -12.03
N ALA A 23 0.39 2.94 -12.31
CA ALA A 23 1.50 2.00 -12.43
C ALA A 23 1.75 1.28 -11.08
N ILE A 24 1.81 2.03 -9.97
CA ILE A 24 1.99 1.43 -8.64
C ILE A 24 0.84 0.47 -8.31
N ASN A 25 -0.41 0.85 -8.54
CA ASN A 25 -1.57 -0.02 -8.26
C ASN A 25 -1.54 -1.33 -9.06
N ARG A 26 -1.10 -1.29 -10.32
CA ARG A 26 -0.97 -2.50 -11.15
C ARG A 26 0.13 -3.44 -10.66
N VAL A 27 1.25 -2.87 -10.20
CA VAL A 27 2.37 -3.65 -9.65
C VAL A 27 2.01 -4.26 -8.29
N VAL A 28 1.39 -3.49 -7.41
CA VAL A 28 1.10 -3.89 -6.03
C VAL A 28 -0.17 -4.75 -5.93
N ASN A 29 -1.13 -4.54 -6.83
CA ASN A 29 -2.40 -5.27 -6.92
C ASN A 29 -3.18 -5.36 -5.59
N VAL A 30 -3.15 -4.27 -4.81
CA VAL A 30 -3.91 -4.15 -3.56
C VAL A 30 -5.11 -3.23 -3.80
N PRO A 31 -6.36 -3.71 -3.62
CA PRO A 31 -7.54 -2.88 -3.77
C PRO A 31 -7.48 -1.71 -2.79
N ASN A 32 -7.73 -0.49 -3.27
CA ASN A 32 -7.79 0.70 -2.45
C ASN A 32 -8.49 1.82 -3.22
N ARG A 33 -8.94 2.85 -2.50
CA ARG A 33 -9.47 4.08 -3.08
C ARG A 33 -8.71 5.27 -2.50
N LEU A 34 -8.10 6.07 -3.37
CA LEU A 34 -7.58 7.39 -2.97
C LEU A 34 -8.75 8.30 -2.60
N ILE A 35 -8.81 8.73 -1.34
CA ILE A 35 -9.86 9.62 -0.81
C ILE A 35 -9.33 11.02 -0.48
N GLU A 36 -8.03 11.17 -0.26
CA GLU A 36 -7.39 12.45 -0.03
C GLU A 36 -6.01 12.49 -0.69
N PHE A 37 -5.77 13.58 -1.43
CA PHE A 37 -4.48 13.97 -1.98
C PHE A 37 -4.31 15.46 -1.66
N SER A 38 -3.33 15.79 -0.82
CA SER A 38 -3.05 17.16 -0.40
C SER A 38 -1.57 17.47 -0.60
N VAL A 39 -1.29 18.64 -1.17
CA VAL A 39 0.07 19.15 -1.39
C VAL A 39 0.19 20.51 -0.74
N GLN A 40 1.20 20.69 0.09
CA GLN A 40 1.49 21.95 0.78
C GLN A 40 2.97 22.31 0.64
N SER A 41 3.26 23.59 0.47
CA SER A 41 4.64 24.09 0.47
C SER A 41 5.07 24.35 1.90
N VAL A 42 6.20 23.77 2.32
CA VAL A 42 6.77 24.00 3.65
C VAL A 42 7.66 25.24 3.64
N THR A 43 8.47 25.38 2.59
CA THR A 43 9.36 26.52 2.38
C THR A 43 8.93 27.29 1.13
N GLY A 44 9.47 28.50 0.94
CA GLY A 44 9.28 29.28 -0.28
C GLY A 44 10.55 29.29 -1.13
N GLY A 45 10.43 29.62 -2.41
CA GLY A 45 11.55 29.62 -3.36
C GLY A 45 11.40 28.54 -4.44
N ILE A 46 12.33 28.53 -5.39
CA ILE A 46 12.38 27.51 -6.46
C ILE A 46 12.77 26.11 -5.93
N ASP A 47 13.33 26.09 -4.74
CA ASP A 47 13.79 24.96 -3.96
C ASP A 47 12.80 24.63 -2.81
N ALA A 48 11.56 25.11 -2.95
CA ALA A 48 10.51 24.84 -1.97
C ALA A 48 10.33 23.33 -1.79
N ILE A 49 10.29 22.90 -0.52
CA ILE A 49 9.93 21.54 -0.17
C ILE A 49 8.41 21.43 -0.23
N GLY A 50 7.93 20.53 -1.08
CA GLY A 50 6.53 20.14 -1.13
C GLY A 50 6.26 18.95 -0.24
N GLU A 51 5.36 19.14 0.71
CA GLU A 51 4.78 18.13 1.56
C GLU A 51 3.55 17.54 0.89
N VAL A 52 3.49 16.22 0.80
CA VAL A 52 2.37 15.47 0.23
C VAL A 52 1.78 14.54 1.28
N THR A 53 0.47 14.67 1.48
CA THR A 53 -0.34 13.78 2.32
C THR A 53 -1.32 13.00 1.46
N ILE A 54 -1.36 11.69 1.69
CA ILE A 54 -2.23 10.73 1.00
C ILE A 54 -3.10 10.02 2.01
N ARG A 55 -4.38 9.83 1.69
CA ARG A 55 -5.25 8.90 2.42
C ARG A 55 -5.93 7.94 1.48
N LEU A 56 -5.76 6.67 1.78
CA LEU A 56 -6.39 5.55 1.08
C LEU A 56 -7.50 4.99 1.96
N GLN A 57 -8.63 4.70 1.36
CA GLN A 57 -9.70 3.91 1.95
C GLN A 57 -9.62 2.48 1.43
N TYR A 58 -9.71 1.52 2.35
CA TYR A 58 -9.94 0.12 2.04
C TYR A 58 -10.98 -0.41 3.03
N GLU A 59 -12.10 -0.90 2.52
CA GLU A 59 -13.30 -1.18 3.31
C GLU A 59 -13.68 0.07 4.14
N ASP A 60 -13.87 -0.09 5.45
CA ASP A 60 -14.22 1.00 6.38
C ASP A 60 -12.98 1.63 7.06
N LYS A 61 -11.77 1.27 6.63
CA LYS A 61 -10.51 1.74 7.22
C LYS A 61 -9.81 2.76 6.32
N ILE A 62 -9.15 3.71 6.98
CA ILE A 62 -8.35 4.75 6.32
C ILE A 62 -6.88 4.57 6.67
N PHE A 63 -6.02 4.61 5.64
CA PHE A 63 -4.57 4.50 5.75
C PHE A 63 -3.92 5.76 5.21
N ALA A 64 -3.12 6.42 6.02
CA ALA A 64 -2.47 7.68 5.66
C ALA A 64 -0.99 7.48 5.33
N GLY A 65 -0.49 8.21 4.34
CA GLY A 65 0.91 8.24 3.95
C GLY A 65 1.38 9.68 3.76
N TYR A 66 2.66 9.89 3.99
CA TYR A 66 3.28 11.21 4.03
C TYR A 66 4.64 11.18 3.34
N SER A 67 5.01 12.25 2.64
CA SER A 67 6.37 12.49 2.15
C SER A 67 6.61 13.98 1.93
N ALA A 68 7.87 14.40 2.04
CA ALA A 68 8.30 15.74 1.71
C ALA A 68 9.49 15.66 0.75
N ASN A 69 9.43 16.38 -0.36
CA ASN A 69 10.49 16.42 -1.38
C ASN A 69 10.41 17.74 -2.16
N THR A 70 11.52 18.17 -2.76
CA THR A 70 11.50 19.29 -3.72
C THR A 70 10.85 18.91 -5.05
N ASP A 71 10.82 17.62 -5.39
CA ASP A 71 10.05 17.05 -6.50
C ASP A 71 8.70 16.51 -6.00
N ILE A 72 7.62 17.20 -6.38
CA ILE A 72 6.24 16.83 -6.01
C ILE A 72 5.85 15.46 -6.53
N ILE A 73 6.35 15.03 -7.69
CA ILE A 73 6.00 13.72 -8.25
C ILE A 73 6.63 12.62 -7.41
N VAL A 74 7.89 12.80 -7.00
CA VAL A 74 8.59 11.88 -6.10
C VAL A 74 7.90 11.84 -4.73
N ALA A 75 7.58 13.00 -4.13
CA ALA A 75 6.86 13.05 -2.86
C ALA A 75 5.50 12.35 -2.96
N SER A 76 4.77 12.57 -4.07
CA SER A 76 3.47 11.94 -4.30
C SER A 76 3.57 10.41 -4.39
N ALA A 77 4.57 9.90 -5.10
CA ALA A 77 4.82 8.46 -5.21
C ALA A 77 5.16 7.85 -3.84
N GLN A 78 6.09 8.49 -3.11
CA GLN A 78 6.56 8.01 -1.83
C GLN A 78 5.46 8.03 -0.76
N ALA A 79 4.67 9.10 -0.70
CA ALA A 79 3.53 9.20 0.21
C ALA A 79 2.48 8.13 -0.07
N TYR A 80 2.21 7.85 -1.34
CA TYR A 80 1.27 6.81 -1.76
C TYR A 80 1.75 5.40 -1.36
N VAL A 81 3.02 5.08 -1.62
CA VAL A 81 3.65 3.83 -1.18
C VAL A 81 3.61 3.69 0.35
N ASN A 82 3.86 4.78 1.09
CA ASN A 82 3.77 4.77 2.55
C ASN A 82 2.36 4.43 3.05
N ALA A 83 1.32 4.95 2.39
CA ALA A 83 -0.07 4.60 2.71
C ALA A 83 -0.39 3.13 2.39
N LEU A 84 0.05 2.64 1.21
CA LEU A 84 -0.11 1.24 0.81
C LEU A 84 0.60 0.27 1.75
N ASN A 85 1.82 0.59 2.19
CA ASN A 85 2.56 -0.25 3.13
C ASN A 85 1.82 -0.39 4.46
N ARG A 86 1.21 0.68 4.96
CA ARG A 86 0.39 0.65 6.19
C ARG A 86 -0.89 -0.16 6.00
N LEU A 87 -1.54 -0.01 4.85
CA LEU A 87 -2.70 -0.82 4.46
C LEU A 87 -2.31 -2.30 4.44
N TYR A 88 -1.26 -2.66 3.70
CA TYR A 88 -0.80 -4.03 3.55
C TYR A 88 -0.41 -4.67 4.89
N ALA A 89 0.29 -3.93 5.75
CA ALA A 89 0.63 -4.40 7.09
C ALA A 89 -0.62 -4.70 7.94
N ALA A 90 -1.67 -3.88 7.83
CA ALA A 90 -2.91 -4.08 8.57
C ALA A 90 -3.76 -5.24 8.02
N THR A 91 -3.71 -5.53 6.72
CA THR A 91 -4.43 -6.66 6.12
C THR A 91 -3.73 -7.99 6.38
N GLN A 92 -2.39 -8.02 6.42
CA GLN A 92 -1.63 -9.25 6.70
C GLN A 92 -1.79 -9.74 8.15
N GLN A 93 -2.08 -8.85 9.10
CA GLN A 93 -2.36 -9.22 10.49
C GLN A 93 -3.73 -9.89 10.70
N GLN A 94 -4.59 -9.90 9.68
CA GLN A 94 -5.94 -10.47 9.75
C GLN A 94 -6.04 -11.92 9.25
N SER A 95 -4.95 -12.55 8.79
CA SER A 95 -4.93 -13.98 8.43
C SER A 95 -4.85 -14.84 9.70
N PRO A 96 -5.93 -15.47 10.18
CA PRO A 96 -5.85 -16.38 11.31
C PRO A 96 -5.16 -17.65 10.84
N PHE A 97 -4.11 -18.07 11.53
CA PHE A 97 -3.64 -19.45 11.44
C PHE A 97 -4.84 -20.39 11.61
N SER A 98 -5.15 -21.19 10.59
CA SER A 98 -6.15 -22.25 10.66
C SER A 98 -5.66 -23.33 11.62
N SER A 99 -6.17 -23.34 12.85
CA SER A 99 -6.09 -24.47 13.75
C SER A 99 -6.99 -25.59 13.23
N SER A 100 -6.43 -26.51 12.45
CA SER A 100 -7.11 -27.76 12.09
C SER A 100 -6.08 -28.82 11.77
N ASP A 101 -5.44 -29.37 12.80
CA ASP A 101 -4.81 -30.70 12.79
C ASP A 101 -4.45 -31.10 14.23
N SER A 102 -5.42 -31.62 14.98
CA SER A 102 -5.17 -32.43 16.19
C SER A 102 -6.29 -33.43 16.53
N ASP A 103 -7.46 -33.39 15.87
CA ASP A 103 -8.58 -34.31 16.14
C ASP A 103 -8.57 -35.62 15.32
N ARG A 104 -7.38 -36.15 14.98
CA ARG A 104 -7.27 -37.39 14.17
C ARG A 104 -6.49 -38.56 14.79
N LEU A 105 -6.45 -38.66 16.11
CA LEU A 105 -5.75 -39.77 16.79
C LEU A 105 -6.60 -40.69 17.67
N THR A 106 -7.94 -40.60 17.65
CA THR A 106 -8.79 -41.42 18.56
C THR A 106 -9.59 -42.57 17.92
N GLU A 107 -9.43 -42.87 16.64
CA GLU A 107 -10.22 -43.95 15.99
C GLU A 107 -9.43 -45.19 15.54
N GLN A 108 -8.15 -45.35 15.92
CA GLN A 108 -7.32 -46.49 15.49
C GLN A 108 -7.10 -47.59 16.55
N THR A 109 -8.05 -47.79 17.48
CA THR A 109 -7.95 -48.85 18.52
C THR A 109 -9.04 -49.93 18.46
N VAL A 110 -9.81 -50.04 17.37
CA VAL A 110 -10.81 -51.13 17.25
C VAL A 110 -10.58 -51.95 15.98
N HIS A 111 -9.46 -52.67 15.93
CA HIS A 111 -9.31 -54.00 15.33
C HIS A 111 -7.84 -54.42 15.33
N ALA A 112 -7.42 -55.10 16.40
CA ALA A 112 -6.29 -56.02 16.41
C ALA A 112 -6.52 -57.06 17.50
#